data_AF-A0A0L0F1K9-F1
#
_entry.id   AF-A0A0L0F1K9-F1
#
_cell.length_a   1.000
_cell.length_b   1.000
_cell.length_c   1.000
_cell.angle_alpha   90.00
_cell.angle_beta   90.00
_cell.angle_gamma   90.00
#
_symmetry.space_group_name_H-M   'P 1'
#
loop_
_entity.id
_entity.type
_entity.pdbx_description
1 polymer ?
#
loop_
_entity_poly.entity_id
_entity_poly.type
_entity_poly.pdbx_seq_one_letter_code
_entity_poly.pdbx_strand_id
1 'polypeptide(L)'
;MLDREGKVVPGQKGYRYFGAAKDLPGVRELFEAETVVTEKRMRSQLMKKVDAEYYGYMDDDDGTLEPLEQIAERAALQRIVTEYNEALADGSLERDPSDDEDLYLSEKDADVVISSSKEDENGENVS
;
A
#
# COMPACT_ATOMS: atom_id res chain seq x y z
N MET A 1 2.54 -41.99 53.37
CA MET A 1 3.15 -41.13 52.34
C MET A 1 2.30 -41.24 51.09
N LEU A 2 1.48 -40.24 50.76
CA LEU A 2 0.73 -40.18 49.51
C LEU A 2 0.94 -38.76 48.96
N ASP A 3 1.71 -38.64 47.88
CA ASP A 3 2.12 -37.36 47.32
C ASP A 3 0.90 -36.53 46.86
N ARG A 4 0.91 -35.25 47.26
CA ARG A 4 -0.23 -34.32 47.25
C ARG A 4 -0.32 -33.48 45.96
N GLU A 5 0.61 -33.64 45.03
CA GLU A 5 0.66 -32.87 43.80
C GLU A 5 -0.30 -33.41 42.74
N GLY A 6 -1.58 -33.01 42.79
CA GLY A 6 -2.54 -33.28 41.72
C GLY A 6 -2.15 -32.58 40.42
N LYS A 7 -2.20 -33.31 39.30
CA LYS A 7 -1.82 -32.84 37.95
C LYS A 7 -3.04 -32.24 37.25
N VAL A 8 -2.83 -31.15 36.51
CA VAL A 8 -3.85 -30.46 35.70
C VAL A 8 -3.67 -30.86 34.24
N VAL A 9 -4.76 -31.18 33.55
CA VAL A 9 -4.73 -31.48 32.12
C VAL A 9 -4.30 -30.23 31.35
N PRO A 10 -3.26 -30.30 30.51
CA PRO A 10 -2.84 -29.18 29.68
C PRO A 10 -4.03 -28.62 28.87
N GLY A 11 -4.27 -27.32 28.95
CA GLY A 11 -5.35 -26.63 28.22
C GLY A 11 -6.70 -26.55 28.95
N GLN A 12 -6.95 -27.36 30.00
CA GLN A 12 -8.18 -27.26 30.80
C GLN A 12 -7.87 -26.73 32.21
N LYS A 13 -8.49 -25.59 32.57
CA LYS A 13 -8.35 -25.00 33.91
C LYS A 13 -9.57 -25.37 34.76
N GLY A 14 -9.37 -26.02 35.90
CA GLY A 14 -10.44 -26.24 36.90
C GLY A 14 -10.46 -27.62 37.55
N TYR A 15 -9.91 -28.65 36.91
CA TYR A 15 -9.89 -30.01 37.44
C TYR A 15 -8.47 -30.53 37.64
N ARG A 16 -8.24 -31.14 38.81
CA ARG A 16 -6.96 -31.74 39.22
C ARG A 16 -7.18 -33.19 39.54
N TYR A 17 -6.36 -34.05 38.97
CA TYR A 17 -6.45 -35.49 39.18
C TYR A 17 -5.32 -35.92 40.14
N PHE A 18 -5.70 -36.66 41.19
CA PHE A 18 -4.81 -37.09 42.28
C PHE A 18 -4.78 -38.61 42.40
N GLY A 19 -3.64 -39.18 42.78
CA GLY A 19 -3.52 -40.62 43.03
C GLY A 19 -4.04 -41.47 41.86
N ALA A 20 -4.86 -42.49 42.16
CA ALA A 20 -5.44 -43.40 41.18
C ALA A 20 -6.45 -42.75 40.21
N ALA A 21 -6.97 -41.55 40.52
CA ALA A 21 -7.93 -40.88 39.64
C ALA A 21 -7.30 -40.43 38.31
N LYS A 22 -5.97 -40.29 38.25
CA LYS A 22 -5.24 -40.00 37.00
C LYS A 22 -5.14 -41.23 36.08
N ASP A 23 -5.29 -42.44 36.63
CA ASP A 23 -5.10 -43.70 35.91
C ASP A 23 -6.42 -44.27 35.35
N LEU A 24 -7.53 -43.55 35.56
CA LEU A 24 -8.83 -43.92 35.00
C LEU A 24 -8.81 -43.83 33.47
N PRO A 25 -9.48 -44.78 32.77
CA PRO A 25 -9.66 -44.71 31.32
C PRO A 25 -10.33 -43.37 30.95
N GLY A 26 -9.86 -42.72 29.89
CA GLY A 26 -10.25 -41.36 29.51
C GLY A 26 -9.45 -40.24 30.22
N VAL A 27 -9.24 -40.29 31.54
CA VAL A 27 -8.41 -39.28 32.24
C VAL A 27 -6.93 -39.44 31.89
N ARG A 28 -6.45 -40.68 31.87
CA ARG A 28 -5.07 -41.02 31.50
C ARG A 28 -4.74 -40.54 30.08
N GLU A 29 -5.66 -40.72 29.15
CA GLU A 29 -5.51 -40.31 27.74
C GLU A 29 -5.35 -38.79 27.61
N LEU A 30 -5.98 -37.98 28.47
CA LEU A 30 -5.82 -36.52 28.49
C LEU A 30 -4.41 -36.07 28.93
N PHE A 31 -3.68 -36.92 29.65
CA PHE A 31 -2.30 -36.66 30.07
C PHE A 31 -1.25 -37.28 29.16
N GLU A 32 -1.60 -38.39 28.50
CA GLU A 32 -0.76 -39.07 27.50
C GLU A 32 -0.85 -38.40 26.13
N ALA A 33 -1.95 -37.70 25.83
CA ALA A 33 -2.07 -36.85 24.65
C ALA A 33 -0.94 -35.83 24.65
N GLU A 34 0.06 -36.08 23.79
CA GLU A 34 1.22 -35.24 23.64
C GLU A 34 0.73 -33.84 23.25
N THR A 35 0.94 -32.87 24.13
CA THR A 35 0.69 -31.49 23.78
C THR A 35 1.67 -31.18 22.66
N VAL A 36 1.18 -31.14 21.42
CA VAL A 36 1.94 -30.60 20.30
C VAL A 36 2.42 -29.22 20.74
N VAL A 37 3.70 -29.13 21.07
CA VAL A 37 4.34 -27.86 21.39
C VAL A 37 4.32 -27.10 20.09
N THR A 38 3.28 -26.30 19.88
CA THR A 38 3.25 -25.38 18.76
C THR A 38 4.44 -24.45 18.97
N GLU A 39 5.50 -24.66 18.19
CA GLU A 39 6.68 -23.81 18.21
C GLU A 39 6.21 -22.38 17.96
N LYS A 40 6.27 -21.56 19.00
CA LYS A 40 5.95 -20.14 18.86
C LYS A 40 7.01 -19.57 17.93
N ARG A 41 6.57 -19.06 16.77
CA ARG A 41 7.49 -18.42 15.84
C ARG A 41 8.26 -17.33 16.58
N MET A 42 9.59 -17.41 16.52
CA MET A 42 10.43 -16.39 17.13
C MET A 42 10.27 -15.07 16.37
N ARG A 43 10.44 -13.94 17.07
CA ARG A 43 10.42 -12.60 16.45
C ARG A 43 11.35 -12.51 15.23
N SER A 44 12.51 -13.15 15.27
CA SER A 44 13.44 -13.21 14.14
C SER A 44 12.85 -13.89 12.90
N GLN A 45 12.05 -14.93 13.05
CA GLN A 45 11.36 -15.60 11.93
C GLN A 45 10.23 -14.75 11.36
N LEU A 46 9.60 -13.92 12.19
CA LEU A 46 8.57 -12.98 11.73
C LEU A 46 9.18 -11.80 10.98
N MET A 47 10.29 -11.24 11.47
CA MET A 47 10.98 -10.12 10.81
C MET A 47 11.54 -10.50 9.44
N LYS A 48 11.85 -11.77 9.19
CA LYS A 48 12.23 -12.29 7.87
C LYS A 48 11.13 -12.22 6.80
N LYS A 49 9.89 -11.90 7.20
CA LYS A 49 8.75 -11.73 6.29
C LYS A 49 8.36 -10.27 6.12
N VAL A 50 9.09 -9.37 6.78
CA VAL A 50 8.87 -7.92 6.73
C VAL A 50 9.89 -7.39 5.73
N ASP A 51 9.54 -7.49 4.45
CA ASP A 51 10.40 -7.11 3.33
C ASP A 51 10.00 -5.72 2.78
N ALA A 52 10.69 -5.24 1.75
CA ALA A 52 10.39 -3.93 1.13
C ALA A 52 8.94 -3.84 0.64
N GLU A 53 8.39 -4.95 0.16
CA GLU A 53 6.97 -5.10 -0.24
C GLU A 53 6.01 -4.83 0.93
N TYR A 54 6.37 -5.22 2.17
CA TYR A 54 5.54 -4.91 3.34
C TYR A 54 5.42 -3.40 3.59
N TYR A 55 6.42 -2.64 3.16
CA TYR A 55 6.45 -1.18 3.26
C TYR A 55 6.00 -0.48 1.96
N GLY A 56 5.53 -1.23 0.95
CA GLY A 56 5.00 -0.67 -0.30
C GLY A 56 6.06 -0.05 -1.21
N TYR A 57 7.35 -0.35 -1.01
CA TYR A 57 8.45 0.30 -1.76
C TYR A 57 8.49 -0.01 -3.27
N MET A 58 7.62 -0.89 -3.77
CA MET A 58 7.57 -1.32 -5.18
C MET A 58 6.19 -1.11 -5.82
N ASP A 59 5.22 -0.53 -5.10
CA ASP A 59 3.87 -0.33 -5.64
C ASP A 59 3.87 0.68 -6.80
N ASP A 60 4.83 1.60 -6.81
CA ASP A 60 5.00 2.62 -7.86
C ASP A 60 5.82 2.11 -9.07
N ASP A 61 6.52 0.98 -8.94
CA ASP A 61 7.47 0.47 -9.95
C ASP A 61 6.79 -0.33 -11.09
N ASP A 62 5.51 -0.69 -10.95
CA ASP A 62 4.77 -1.45 -11.96
C ASP A 62 4.29 -0.60 -13.16
N GLY A 63 4.48 0.73 -13.06
CA GLY A 63 4.12 1.70 -14.09
C GLY A 63 2.61 1.92 -14.26
N THR A 64 1.77 1.42 -13.35
CA THR A 64 0.31 1.59 -13.41
C THR A 64 -0.14 2.94 -12.87
N LEU A 65 0.61 3.53 -11.94
CA LEU A 65 0.26 4.79 -11.28
C LEU A 65 0.34 5.97 -12.26
N GLU A 66 1.43 6.07 -13.00
CA GLU A 66 1.70 7.18 -13.94
C GLU A 66 0.57 7.43 -14.96
N PRO A 67 0.03 6.44 -15.70
CA PRO A 67 -1.07 6.69 -16.63
C PRO A 67 -2.37 7.08 -15.92
N LEU A 68 -2.64 6.57 -14.71
CA LEU A 68 -3.82 6.95 -13.93
C LEU A 68 -3.71 8.39 -13.43
N GLU A 69 -2.53 8.80 -12.99
CA GLU A 69 -2.23 10.17 -12.58
C GLU A 69 -2.40 11.14 -13.75
N GLN A 70 -1.87 10.82 -14.93
CA GLN A 70 -2.05 11.66 -16.12
C GLN A 70 -3.53 11.86 -16.50
N ILE A 71 -4.36 10.82 -16.36
CA ILE A 71 -5.80 10.92 -16.63
C ILE A 71 -6.48 11.82 -15.58
N ALA A 72 -6.16 11.62 -14.31
CA ALA A 72 -6.71 12.40 -13.22
C ALA A 72 -6.29 13.88 -13.29
N GLU A 73 -5.02 14.14 -13.61
CA GLU A 73 -4.45 15.47 -13.80
C GLU A 73 -5.16 16.19 -14.94
N ARG A 74 -5.28 15.57 -16.12
CA ARG A 74 -5.99 16.17 -17.27
C ARG A 74 -7.43 16.52 -16.91
N ALA A 75 -8.14 15.65 -16.19
CA ALA A 75 -9.50 15.92 -15.76
C ALA A 75 -9.59 17.06 -14.74
N ALA A 76 -8.63 17.17 -13.82
CA ALA A 76 -8.56 18.25 -12.85
C ALA A 76 -8.24 19.60 -13.54
N LEU A 77 -7.25 19.61 -14.42
CA LEU A 77 -6.90 20.79 -15.22
C LEU A 77 -8.08 21.25 -16.07
N GLN A 78 -8.79 20.34 -16.74
CA GLN A 78 -9.98 20.68 -17.51
C GLN A 78 -11.04 21.37 -16.65
N ARG A 79 -11.29 20.87 -15.43
CA ARG A 79 -12.26 21.49 -14.50
C ARG A 79 -11.84 22.89 -14.08
N ILE A 80 -10.57 23.05 -13.71
CA ILE A 80 -10.02 24.35 -13.30
C ILE A 80 -10.11 25.35 -14.46
N VAL A 81 -9.72 24.93 -15.67
CA VAL A 81 -9.79 25.75 -16.87
C VAL A 81 -11.24 26.12 -17.21
N THR A 82 -12.19 25.21 -17.07
CA THR A 82 -13.61 25.55 -17.29
C THR A 82 -14.11 26.57 -16.28
N GLU A 83 -13.81 26.39 -14.99
CA GLU A 83 -14.21 27.32 -13.94
C GLU A 83 -13.58 28.70 -14.14
N TYR A 84 -12.29 28.75 -14.48
CA TYR A 84 -11.59 29.99 -14.82
C TYR A 84 -12.25 30.73 -15.99
N ASN A 85 -12.55 30.02 -17.08
CA ASN A 85 -13.20 30.61 -18.25
C ASN A 85 -14.62 31.10 -17.95
N GLU A 86 -15.37 30.37 -17.13
CA GLU A 86 -16.70 30.78 -16.67
C GLU A 86 -16.63 32.07 -15.83
N ALA A 87 -15.67 32.15 -14.90
CA ALA A 87 -15.41 33.34 -14.08
C ALA A 87 -14.90 34.54 -14.90
N LEU A 88 -14.22 34.28 -16.02
CA LEU A 88 -13.83 35.32 -16.97
C LEU A 88 -15.03 35.82 -17.77
N ALA A 89 -15.93 34.91 -18.16
CA ALA A 89 -17.10 35.21 -18.96
C ALA A 89 -18.20 35.94 -18.16
N ASP A 90 -18.35 35.62 -16.87
CA ASP A 90 -19.28 36.30 -15.97
C ASP A 90 -18.73 37.64 -15.44
N GLY A 91 -17.44 37.92 -15.66
CA GLY A 91 -16.76 39.16 -15.27
C GLY A 91 -16.40 39.23 -13.78
N SER A 92 -16.49 38.11 -13.05
CA SER A 92 -16.04 38.01 -11.66
C SER A 92 -14.52 37.95 -11.54
N LEU A 93 -13.83 37.59 -12.61
CA LEU A 93 -12.38 37.57 -12.73
C LEU A 93 -11.92 38.38 -13.96
N GLU A 94 -10.81 39.10 -13.83
CA GLU A 94 -10.13 39.74 -14.96
C GLU A 94 -8.88 38.94 -15.34
N ARG A 95 -8.61 38.80 -16.64
CA ARG A 95 -7.43 38.09 -17.13
C ARG A 95 -6.19 38.95 -16.89
N ASP A 96 -5.22 38.43 -16.14
CA ASP A 96 -3.90 39.04 -16.05
C ASP A 96 -3.02 38.48 -17.19
N PRO A 97 -2.44 39.32 -18.06
CA PRO A 97 -1.52 38.86 -19.11
C PRO A 97 -0.29 38.10 -18.59
N SER A 98 0.09 38.31 -17.33
CA SER A 98 1.18 37.57 -16.69
C SER A 98 0.83 36.13 -16.34
N ASP A 99 -0.46 35.76 -16.26
CA ASP A 99 -0.90 34.38 -16.02
C ASP A 99 -0.53 33.44 -17.18
N ASP A 100 -0.31 33.99 -18.38
CA ASP A 100 0.09 33.21 -19.57
C ASP A 100 1.63 33.01 -19.66
N GLU A 101 2.41 33.61 -18.77
CA GLU A 101 3.88 33.47 -18.76
C GLU A 101 4.30 32.17 -18.04
N ASP A 102 5.02 31.30 -18.74
CA ASP A 102 5.60 30.10 -18.13
C ASP A 102 6.82 30.46 -17.27
N LEU A 103 6.58 30.61 -15.96
CA LEU A 103 7.59 30.96 -14.95
C LEU A 103 8.76 29.98 -14.87
N TYR A 104 8.56 28.73 -15.33
CA TYR A 104 9.57 27.67 -15.26
C TYR A 104 10.35 27.49 -16.56
N LEU A 105 10.00 28.22 -17.62
CA LEU A 105 10.72 28.20 -18.88
C LEU A 105 12.00 29.05 -18.75
N SER A 106 13.15 28.39 -18.59
CA SER A 106 14.43 29.11 -18.59
C SER A 106 14.80 29.53 -20.03
N GLU A 107 15.51 30.65 -20.20
CA GLU A 107 15.96 31.15 -21.52
C GLU A 107 16.75 30.09 -22.33
N LYS A 108 17.32 29.08 -21.66
CA LYS A 108 18.06 27.98 -22.29
C LYS A 108 17.16 26.87 -22.84
N ASP A 109 15.95 26.74 -22.32
CA ASP A 109 15.00 25.68 -22.69
C ASP A 109 14.02 26.15 -23.78
N ALA A 110 13.92 27.46 -24.01
CA ALA A 110 13.12 28.05 -25.09
C ALA A 110 13.55 27.60 -26.49
N ASP A 111 14.85 27.34 -26.70
CA ASP A 111 15.38 26.84 -27.98
C ASP A 111 14.96 25.38 -28.28
N VAL A 112 14.61 24.59 -27.25
CA VAL A 112 14.21 23.18 -27.38
C VAL A 112 12.73 23.04 -27.78
N VAL A 113 11.88 23.98 -27.36
CA VAL A 113 10.45 23.98 -27.72
C VAL A 113 10.25 24.40 -29.19
N ILE A 114 11.13 25.25 -29.73
CA ILE A 114 11.10 25.68 -31.14
C ILE A 114 11.52 24.55 -32.10
N SER A 115 12.29 23.56 -31.65
CA SER A 115 12.71 22.42 -32.48
C SER A 115 11.66 21.32 -32.55
N SER A 116 10.92 21.04 -31.47
CA SER A 116 9.84 20.02 -31.48
C SER A 116 8.63 20.44 -32.32
N SER A 117 8.31 21.73 -32.36
CA SER A 117 7.20 22.29 -33.15
C SER A 117 7.50 22.40 -34.66
N LYS A 118 8.73 22.09 -35.10
CA LYS A 118 9.14 22.12 -36.53
C LYS A 118 9.08 20.78 -37.24
N GLU A 119 8.93 19.67 -36.52
CA GLU A 119 8.91 18.32 -37.11
C GLU A 119 7.50 17.92 -37.60
N ASP A 120 6.44 18.55 -37.08
CA ASP A 120 5.05 18.20 -37.41
C ASP A 120 4.54 18.82 -38.73
N GLU A 121 5.26 19.76 -39.36
CA GLU A 121 4.79 20.44 -40.59
C GLU A 121 5.29 19.82 -41.92
N ASN A 122 6.20 18.83 -41.90
CA ASN A 122 6.79 18.27 -43.14
C ASN A 122 6.25 16.88 -43.54
N GLY A 123 5.08 16.49 -43.02
CA GLY A 123 4.52 15.14 -43.15
C GLY A 123 3.41 14.91 -44.19
N GLU A 124 2.95 15.91 -44.94
CA GLU A 124 1.88 15.71 -45.95
C GLU A 124 2.17 16.48 -47.25
N ASN A 125 2.89 15.82 -48.17
CA ASN A 125 2.63 15.91 -49.60
C ASN A 125 3.41 14.82 -50.35
N VAL A 126 2.79 13.65 -50.49
CA VAL A 126 3.17 12.69 -51.54
C VAL A 126 1.91 12.42 -52.35
N SER A 127 1.86 13.02 -53.55
CA SER A 127 0.94 12.66 -54.63
C SER A 127 1.31 11.32 -55.26
#